data_AF-A0A0L6JFA4-F1
#
_entry.id   AF-A0A0L6JFA4-F1
#
_cell.length_a   1.000
_cell.length_b   1.000
_cell.length_c   1.000
_cell.angle_alpha   90.00
_cell.angle_beta   90.00
_cell.angle_gamma   90.00
#
_symmetry.space_group_name_H-M   'P 1'
#
loop_
_entity.id
_entity.type
_entity.pdbx_description
1 polymer ?
#
loop_
_entity_poly.entity_id
_entity_poly.type
_entity_poly.pdbx_seq_one_letter_code
_entity_poly.pdbx_strand_id
1 'polypeptide(L)'
;MVAAWRTYPPGRLDRAEATALARLLATTSILGETRWSAARDGDAAAATALAIRHVRTCGAASVASDLVMGNLLLMAERGDATAPAVIAYALRALARRSADERRLMRLAARWARPRMRKSRRR
;
A
#
# COMPACT_ATOMS: atom_id res chain seq x y z
N MET A 1 12.22 -4.02 0.72
CA MET A 1 11.23 -3.51 1.69
C MET A 1 10.01 -2.90 1.00
N VAL A 2 10.19 -2.02 0.00
CA VAL A 2 9.07 -1.30 -0.63
C VAL A 2 8.07 -2.21 -1.38
N ALA A 3 8.55 -3.32 -1.96
CA ALA A 3 7.71 -4.34 -2.59
C ALA A 3 6.93 -5.24 -1.60
N ALA A 4 7.04 -5.02 -0.28
CA ALA A 4 6.41 -5.86 0.74
C ALA A 4 4.88 -5.95 0.59
N TRP A 5 4.24 -4.95 -0.04
CA TRP A 5 2.79 -4.98 -0.28
C TRP A 5 2.33 -6.15 -1.14
N ARG A 6 3.24 -6.77 -1.92
CA ARG A 6 2.99 -7.95 -2.76
C ARG A 6 3.08 -9.28 -2.02
N THR A 7 3.63 -9.29 -0.80
CA THR A 7 3.94 -10.51 -0.05
C THR A 7 3.39 -10.49 1.37
N TYR A 8 3.24 -9.31 1.98
CA TYR A 8 2.87 -9.18 3.39
C TYR A 8 1.35 -9.15 3.54
N PRO A 9 0.79 -10.06 4.34
CA PRO A 9 -0.61 -9.94 4.74
C PRO A 9 -0.81 -8.82 5.78
N PRO A 10 -2.07 -8.40 6.01
CA PRO A 10 -2.38 -7.40 7.01
C PRO A 10 -1.80 -7.76 8.39
N GLY A 11 -1.14 -6.81 9.04
CA GLY A 11 -0.58 -6.98 10.39
C GLY A 11 0.73 -7.76 10.44
N ARG A 12 1.32 -8.11 9.30
CA ARG A 12 2.64 -8.76 9.26
C ARG A 12 3.79 -7.76 9.41
N LEU A 13 3.61 -6.53 8.95
CA LEU A 13 4.62 -5.48 9.02
C LEU A 13 4.87 -5.13 10.49
N ASP A 14 6.06 -5.44 10.99
CA ASP A 14 6.39 -5.15 12.38
C ASP A 14 6.72 -3.65 12.59
N ARG A 15 6.92 -3.25 13.85
CA ARG A 15 7.16 -1.85 14.19
C ARG A 15 8.50 -1.33 13.68
N ALA A 16 9.54 -2.17 13.64
CA ALA A 16 10.86 -1.78 13.18
C ALA A 16 10.85 -1.61 11.65
N GLU A 17 10.25 -2.54 10.92
CA GLU A 17 10.02 -2.48 9.49
C GLU A 17 9.17 -1.27 9.10
N ALA A 18 8.07 -1.02 9.82
CA ALA A 18 7.23 0.14 9.61
C ALA A 18 8.00 1.46 9.83
N THR A 19 8.88 1.50 10.83
CA THR A 19 9.71 2.68 11.11
C THR A 19 10.76 2.89 10.01
N ALA A 20 11.42 1.82 9.56
CA ALA A 20 12.40 1.88 8.49
C ALA A 20 11.74 2.32 7.16
N LEU A 21 10.56 1.77 6.85
CA LEU A 21 9.78 2.17 5.68
C LEU A 21 9.32 3.62 5.78
N ALA A 22 8.86 4.08 6.94
CA ALA A 22 8.47 5.47 7.14
C ALA A 22 9.65 6.44 6.92
N ARG A 23 10.84 6.10 7.42
CA ARG A 23 12.06 6.90 7.21
C ARG A 23 12.45 6.95 5.73
N LEU A 24 12.41 5.81 5.04
CA LEU A 24 12.68 5.74 3.61
C LEU A 24 11.73 6.62 2.80
N LEU A 25 10.42 6.52 3.08
CA LEU A 25 9.42 7.33 2.37
C LEU A 25 9.55 8.82 2.69
N ALA A 26 9.92 9.18 3.94
CA ALA A 26 10.12 10.56 4.35
C ALA A 26 11.21 11.28 3.55
N THR A 27 12.25 10.57 3.13
CA THR A 27 13.38 11.13 2.36
C THR A 27 13.23 10.96 0.85
N THR A 28 12.17 10.30 0.38
CA THR A 28 11.99 10.01 -1.04
C THR A 28 11.06 11.02 -1.70
N SER A 29 11.51 11.58 -2.82
CA SER A 29 10.66 12.35 -3.74
C SER A 29 10.39 11.53 -4.99
N ILE A 30 9.16 11.57 -5.51
CA ILE A 30 8.80 10.95 -6.79
C ILE A 30 8.71 12.08 -7.82
N LEU A 31 9.65 12.11 -8.75
CA LEU A 31 9.68 13.11 -9.82
C LEU A 31 8.39 13.04 -10.64
N GLY A 32 7.78 14.21 -10.89
CA GLY A 32 6.52 14.33 -11.62
C GLY A 32 5.26 14.08 -10.78
N GLU A 33 5.40 13.79 -9.48
CA GLU A 33 4.25 13.51 -8.60
C GLU A 33 3.95 14.62 -7.60
N THR A 34 3.19 15.61 -8.04
CA THR A 34 2.81 16.79 -7.22
C THR A 34 1.99 16.43 -5.98
N ARG A 35 1.27 15.31 -5.99
CA ARG A 35 0.45 14.84 -4.85
C ARG A 35 1.24 13.94 -3.89
N TRP A 36 2.50 13.63 -4.20
CA TRP A 36 3.30 12.72 -3.39
C TRP A 36 3.52 13.24 -1.96
N SER A 37 3.79 14.54 -1.80
CA SER A 37 3.95 15.15 -0.48
C SER A 37 2.70 14.96 0.39
N ALA A 38 1.52 15.33 -0.13
CA ALA A 38 0.25 15.17 0.58
C ALA A 38 -0.03 13.70 0.95
N ALA A 39 0.17 12.77 0.01
CA ALA A 39 0.00 11.34 0.26
C ALA A 39 0.94 10.83 1.37
N ARG A 40 2.21 11.23 1.33
CA ARG A 40 3.23 10.88 2.33
C ARG A 40 2.90 11.44 3.71
N ASP A 41 2.31 12.63 3.75
CA ASP A 41 1.89 13.29 4.99
C ASP A 41 0.57 12.72 5.56
N GLY A 42 -0.03 11.74 4.87
CA GLY A 42 -1.17 10.94 5.36
C GLY A 42 -2.51 11.26 4.71
N ASP A 43 -2.55 12.08 3.66
CA ASP A 43 -3.79 12.30 2.90
C ASP A 43 -4.18 11.01 2.15
N ALA A 44 -5.22 10.35 2.66
CA ALA A 44 -5.75 9.11 2.12
C ALA A 44 -6.32 9.26 0.70
N ALA A 45 -6.91 10.40 0.38
CA ALA A 45 -7.45 10.66 -0.96
C ALA A 45 -6.31 10.85 -1.96
N ALA A 46 -5.28 11.62 -1.60
CA ALA A 46 -4.07 11.77 -2.42
C ALA A 46 -3.37 10.42 -2.62
N ALA A 47 -3.14 9.66 -1.55
CA ALA A 47 -2.49 8.35 -1.62
C ALA A 47 -3.28 7.35 -2.48
N THR A 48 -4.61 7.32 -2.35
CA THR A 48 -5.49 6.47 -3.16
C THR A 48 -5.45 6.86 -4.63
N ALA A 49 -5.54 8.16 -4.95
CA ALA A 49 -5.49 8.65 -6.32
C ALA A 49 -4.16 8.31 -7.01
N LEU A 50 -3.03 8.51 -6.30
CA LEU A 50 -1.71 8.11 -6.79
C LEU A 50 -1.66 6.61 -7.07
N ALA A 51 -2.09 5.78 -6.11
CA ALA A 51 -2.03 4.33 -6.24
C ALA A 51 -2.85 3.82 -7.44
N ILE A 52 -4.08 4.30 -7.59
CA ILE A 52 -4.94 3.92 -8.72
C ILE A 52 -4.29 4.35 -10.04
N ARG A 53 -3.75 5.57 -10.12
CA ARG A 53 -3.09 6.05 -11.34
C ARG A 53 -1.88 5.18 -11.68
N HIS A 54 -0.96 4.95 -10.75
CA HIS A 54 0.25 4.15 -10.99
C HIS A 54 -0.07 2.71 -11.37
N VAL A 55 -1.05 2.08 -10.72
CA VAL A 55 -1.51 0.73 -11.09
C VAL A 55 -2.02 0.69 -12.53
N ARG A 56 -2.69 1.75 -13.00
CA ARG A 56 -3.25 1.83 -14.36
C ARG A 56 -2.22 2.22 -15.42
N THR A 57 -1.33 3.18 -15.14
CA THR A 57 -0.46 3.81 -16.14
C THR A 57 0.92 3.17 -16.24
N CYS A 58 1.58 2.93 -15.11
CA CYS A 58 2.95 2.40 -15.07
C CYS A 58 2.99 0.88 -14.94
N GLY A 59 1.83 0.28 -14.65
CA GLY A 59 1.75 -1.10 -14.19
C GLY A 59 2.14 -1.23 -12.72
N ALA A 60 1.50 -2.18 -12.06
CA ALA A 60 1.68 -2.45 -10.63
C ALA A 60 3.07 -3.04 -10.27
N ALA A 61 4.07 -2.99 -11.15
CA ALA A 61 5.41 -3.55 -10.98
C ALA A 61 6.53 -2.48 -10.93
N SER A 62 6.22 -1.18 -11.07
CA SER A 62 7.23 -0.11 -11.05
C SER A 62 7.70 0.26 -9.63
N VAL A 63 8.90 0.86 -9.53
CA VAL A 63 9.44 1.38 -8.25
C VAL A 63 8.55 2.48 -7.67
N ALA A 64 8.00 3.35 -8.52
CA ALA A 64 7.05 4.38 -8.07
C ALA A 64 5.78 3.76 -7.49
N SER A 65 5.23 2.72 -8.14
CA SER A 65 4.13 1.94 -7.60
C SER A 65 4.51 1.37 -6.23
N ASP A 66 5.74 0.86 -6.05
CA ASP A 66 6.18 0.36 -4.75
C ASP A 66 6.19 1.42 -3.67
N LEU A 67 6.73 2.61 -3.94
CA LEU A 67 6.76 3.70 -2.96
C LEU A 67 5.35 4.09 -2.52
N VAL A 68 4.44 4.24 -3.47
CA VAL A 68 3.05 4.60 -3.20
C VAL A 68 2.32 3.49 -2.45
N MET A 69 2.48 2.23 -2.85
CA MET A 69 1.86 1.10 -2.16
C MET A 69 2.48 0.85 -0.77
N GLY A 70 3.77 1.15 -0.60
CA GLY A 70 4.46 1.14 0.69
C GLY A 70 3.92 2.20 1.64
N ASN A 71 3.56 3.39 1.14
CA ASN A 71 2.88 4.39 1.94
C ASN A 71 1.50 3.90 2.41
N LEU A 72 0.73 3.28 1.52
CA LEU A 72 -0.56 2.68 1.87
C LEU A 72 -0.44 1.55 2.91
N LEU A 73 0.63 0.75 2.88
CA LEU A 73 0.90 -0.23 3.93
C LEU A 73 1.02 0.43 5.31
N LEU A 74 1.78 1.53 5.41
CA LEU A 74 1.90 2.27 6.68
C LEU A 74 0.57 2.87 7.12
N MET A 75 -0.20 3.43 6.19
CA MET A 75 -1.52 3.97 6.50
C MET A 75 -2.47 2.89 7.02
N ALA A 76 -2.47 1.70 6.40
CA ALA A 76 -3.28 0.59 6.86
C ALA A 76 -2.89 0.09 8.26
N GLU A 77 -1.59 0.04 8.59
CA GLU A 77 -1.14 -0.31 9.94
C GLU A 77 -1.44 0.79 10.97
N ARG A 78 -1.56 2.06 10.54
CA ARG A 78 -2.04 3.17 11.38
C ARG A 78 -3.57 3.18 11.55
N GLY A 79 -4.29 2.31 10.83
CA GLY A 79 -5.73 2.15 10.94
C GLY A 79 -6.56 2.91 9.90
N ASP A 80 -5.94 3.38 8.81
CA ASP A 80 -6.67 3.92 7.68
C ASP A 80 -7.61 2.85 7.08
N ALA A 81 -8.89 3.19 6.95
CA ALA A 81 -9.92 2.25 6.51
C ALA A 81 -9.91 2.01 4.99
N THR A 82 -9.34 2.94 4.22
CA THR A 82 -9.36 2.93 2.75
C THR A 82 -8.15 2.16 2.20
N ALA A 83 -6.99 2.29 2.84
CA ALA A 83 -5.73 1.72 2.40
C ALA A 83 -5.78 0.19 2.15
N PRO A 84 -6.41 -0.65 3.02
CA PRO A 84 -6.55 -2.08 2.75
C PRO A 84 -7.29 -2.39 1.44
N ALA A 85 -8.35 -1.64 1.13
CA ALA A 85 -9.13 -1.84 -0.08
C ALA A 85 -8.32 -1.48 -1.34
N VAL A 86 -7.53 -0.40 -1.28
CA VAL A 86 -6.65 0.01 -2.37
C VAL A 86 -5.52 -0.99 -2.60
N ILE A 87 -4.93 -1.53 -1.53
CA ILE A 87 -3.93 -2.61 -1.59
C ILE A 87 -4.54 -3.86 -2.25
N ALA A 88 -5.74 -4.27 -1.85
CA ALA A 88 -6.44 -5.39 -2.47
C ALA A 88 -6.71 -5.15 -3.97
N TYR A 89 -7.12 -3.94 -4.36
CA TYR A 89 -7.30 -3.57 -5.76
C TYR A 89 -5.99 -3.68 -6.57
N ALA A 90 -4.91 -3.10 -6.07
CA ALA A 90 -3.60 -3.16 -6.74
C ALA A 90 -3.09 -4.60 -6.90
N LEU A 91 -3.30 -5.44 -5.88
CA LEU A 91 -2.93 -6.87 -5.93
C LEU A 91 -3.73 -7.63 -6.99
N ARG A 92 -5.03 -7.38 -7.11
CA ARG A 92 -5.86 -7.97 -8.17
C ARG A 92 -5.42 -7.51 -9.56
N ALA A 93 -5.07 -6.24 -9.71
CA ALA A 93 -4.56 -5.71 -10.98
C ALA A 93 -3.21 -6.35 -11.36
N LEU A 94 -2.33 -6.56 -10.38
CA LEU A 94 -1.05 -7.26 -10.58
C LEU A 94 -1.26 -8.74 -10.91
N ALA A 95 -2.21 -9.41 -10.24
CA ALA A 95 -2.50 -10.83 -10.45
C ALA A 95 -2.88 -11.15 -11.90
N ARG A 96 -3.67 -10.27 -12.55
CA ARG A 96 -4.07 -10.41 -13.95
C ARG A 96 -2.91 -10.46 -14.95
N ARG A 97 -1.70 -10.07 -14.52
CA ARG A 97 -0.50 -9.95 -15.37
C ARG A 97 0.66 -10.80 -14.87
N SER A 98 0.45 -11.67 -13.91
CA SER A 98 1.51 -12.42 -13.22
C SER A 98 1.23 -13.91 -13.24
N ALA A 99 2.28 -14.73 -13.39
CA ALA A 99 2.20 -16.18 -13.22
C ALA A 99 1.78 -16.60 -11.80
N ASP A 100 1.87 -15.69 -10.82
CA ASP A 100 1.53 -15.90 -9.42
C ASP A 100 0.08 -15.52 -9.06
N GLU A 101 -0.83 -15.50 -10.04
CA GLU A 101 -2.21 -15.03 -9.90
C GLU A 101 -2.89 -15.56 -8.62
N ARG A 102 -2.87 -16.88 -8.39
CA ARG A 102 -3.52 -17.53 -7.24
C ARG A 102 -2.96 -17.05 -5.89
N ARG A 103 -1.67 -16.73 -5.80
CA ARG A 103 -1.06 -16.19 -4.57
C ARG A 103 -1.53 -14.75 -4.34
N LEU A 104 -1.47 -13.93 -5.39
CA LEU A 104 -1.82 -12.52 -5.33
C LEU A 104 -3.31 -12.31 -5.04
N MET A 105 -4.19 -13.12 -5.63
CA MET A 105 -5.63 -13.09 -5.36
C MET A 105 -5.96 -13.48 -3.91
N ARG A 106 -5.28 -14.49 -3.35
CA ARG A 106 -5.41 -14.86 -1.92
C ARG A 106 -4.95 -13.72 -1.01
N LEU A 107 -3.84 -13.07 -1.36
CA LEU A 107 -3.35 -11.92 -0.59
C LEU A 107 -4.33 -10.74 -0.67
N ALA A 108 -4.87 -10.45 -1.85
CA ALA A 108 -5.87 -9.41 -2.05
C ALA A 108 -7.14 -9.68 -1.21
N ALA A 109 -7.60 -10.92 -1.15
CA ALA A 109 -8.73 -11.31 -0.32
C ALA A 109 -8.47 -11.08 1.17
N ARG A 110 -7.24 -11.33 1.66
CA ARG A 110 -6.86 -11.03 3.05
C ARG A 110 -6.89 -9.54 3.35
N TRP A 111 -6.41 -8.71 2.43
CA TRP A 111 -6.44 -7.24 2.55
C TRP A 111 -7.85 -6.65 2.45
N ALA A 112 -8.75 -7.27 1.69
CA ALA A 112 -10.13 -6.83 1.55
C ALA A 112 -11.02 -7.18 2.76
N ARG A 113 -10.55 -8.04 3.69
CA ARG A 113 -11.32 -8.38 4.89
C ARG A 113 -11.40 -7.16 5.82
N PRO A 114 -12.60 -6.82 6.33
CA PRO A 114 -12.72 -5.82 7.38
C PRO A 114 -11.85 -6.22 8.57
N ARG A 115 -10.84 -5.39 8.90
CA ARG A 115 -10.14 -5.55 10.18
C ARG A 115 -11.11 -5.04 11.25
N MET A 116 -11.59 -5.94 12.11
CA MET A 116 -12.31 -5.53 13.33
C MET A 116 -11.43 -4.51 14.04
N ARG A 117 -11.93 -3.28 14.16
CA ARG A 117 -11.26 -2.19 14.85
C ARG A 117 -11.07 -2.66 16.29
N LYS A 118 -9.85 -3.02 16.71
CA LYS A 118 -9.57 -3.24 18.13
C LYS A 118 -9.90 -1.92 18.81
N SER A 119 -11.04 -1.89 19.50
CA SER A 119 -11.39 -0.79 20.38
C SER A 119 -10.22 -0.62 21.34
N ARG A 120 -9.49 0.49 21.20
CA ARG A 120 -8.62 0.97 22.28
C ARG A 120 -9.55 1.19 23.47
N ARG A 121 -9.62 0.21 24.39
CA ARG A 121 -10.13 0.48 25.73
C ARG A 121 -9.16 1.48 26.35
N ARG A 122 -9.73 2.58 26.82
CA ARG A 122 -9.07 3.69 27.51
C ARG A 122 -8.34 3.20 28.75
#